data_AF-A0A1V5KCJ5-F1
#
_entry.id   AF-A0A1V5KCJ5-F1
#
_cell.length_a   1.000
_cell.length_b   1.000
_cell.length_c   1.000
_cell.angle_alpha   90.00
_cell.angle_beta   90.00
_cell.angle_gamma   90.00
#
_symmetry.space_group_name_H-M   'P 1'
#
loop_
_entity.id
_entity.type
_entity.pdbx_description
1 polymer ?
#
loop_
_entity_poly.entity_id
_entity_poly.type
_entity_poly.pdbx_seq_one_letter_code
_entity_poly.pdbx_strand_id
1 'polypeptide(L)'
;MAISDYYERTQKPEVLEFLSGWVAKNKHQCAKKDHVNYLAPLAIYPDMYQRTQDPYYRDIAVDYADWVLASAGRSKEGVFFHGNSVSDEVWADTVFMALVFLSRTARLTANQTMAREVYFQLLSHLQLLQDEKTGVLYHGWHCVHKNFMSGALWTRGNSWIVIGAPFIMEAIGGLVPMPDEILTRYRKLVDGLLSFQAENGLWHTVMTRPDFYQETSGSAGVAGGIMKAIRLHMLDAGYQAKALKAMEGVVAQIDAEGAVQGVSGGTPIMPTIDAYGKLTRYPTLYGQGLTLMMLCEYLHGQQSA
;
A
#
# COMPACT_ATOMS: atom_id res chain seq x y z
N MET A 1 4.70 8.82 4.04
CA MET A 1 5.90 7.99 3.78
C MET A 1 6.79 8.60 2.70
N ALA A 2 6.34 8.81 1.45
CA ALA A 2 7.21 9.34 0.39
C ALA A 2 8.04 10.60 0.74
N ILE A 3 7.43 11.59 1.40
CA ILE A 3 8.13 12.81 1.86
C ILE A 3 9.15 12.48 2.97
N SER A 4 8.85 11.51 3.84
CA SER A 4 9.78 10.96 4.84
C SER A 4 10.98 10.30 4.16
N ASP A 5 10.74 9.54 3.08
CA ASP A 5 11.81 8.86 2.33
C ASP A 5 12.65 9.88 1.54
N TYR A 6 12.04 10.97 1.05
CA TYR A 6 12.75 12.07 0.42
C TYR A 6 13.65 12.81 1.41
N TYR A 7 13.20 13.02 2.65
CA TYR A 7 14.06 13.55 3.71
C TYR A 7 15.27 12.64 3.96
N GLU A 8 15.07 11.31 4.03
CA GLU A 8 16.15 10.36 4.29
C GLU A 8 17.33 10.52 3.33
N ARG A 9 17.04 10.89 2.08
CA ARG A 9 18.04 11.04 1.01
C ARG A 9 18.67 12.41 0.96
N THR A 10 17.85 13.42 1.18
CA THR A 10 18.28 14.81 0.97
C THR A 10 18.82 15.44 2.25
N GLN A 11 18.41 14.92 3.41
CA GLN A 11 18.69 15.46 4.75
C GLN A 11 18.37 16.96 4.85
N LYS A 12 17.44 17.43 4.02
CA LYS A 12 17.02 18.83 3.92
C LYS A 12 16.18 19.20 5.15
N PRO A 13 16.63 20.11 6.02
CA PRO A 13 15.92 20.45 7.26
C PRO A 13 14.48 20.89 7.04
N GLU A 14 14.23 21.62 5.94
CA GLU A 14 12.89 22.11 5.58
C GLU A 14 11.87 20.99 5.34
N VAL A 15 12.31 19.80 4.95
CA VAL A 15 11.42 18.65 4.74
C VAL A 15 11.01 18.04 6.08
N LEU A 16 11.94 17.94 7.05
CA LEU A 16 11.61 17.47 8.39
C LEU A 16 10.73 18.47 9.15
N GLU A 17 10.97 19.77 8.96
CA GLU A 17 10.11 20.83 9.48
C GLU A 17 8.70 20.74 8.90
N PHE A 18 8.58 20.53 7.58
CA PHE A 18 7.29 20.30 6.93
C PHE A 18 6.55 19.10 7.53
N LEU A 19 7.22 17.96 7.70
CA LEU A 19 6.62 16.74 8.28
C LEU A 19 6.15 16.98 9.71
N SER A 20 6.99 17.58 10.54
CA SER A 20 6.66 17.92 11.94
C SER A 20 5.49 18.89 12.02
N GLY A 21 5.50 19.93 11.18
CA GLY A 21 4.41 20.91 11.09
C GLY A 21 3.10 20.30 10.59
N TRP A 22 3.15 19.36 9.64
CA TRP A 22 1.98 18.64 9.19
C TRP A 22 1.40 17.75 10.30
N VAL A 23 2.23 17.01 11.04
CA VAL A 23 1.78 16.21 12.18
C VAL A 23 1.15 17.09 13.26
N ALA A 24 1.80 18.20 13.63
CA ALA A 24 1.27 19.12 14.64
C ALA A 24 -0.13 19.65 14.28
N LYS A 25 -0.36 19.98 13.00
CA LYS A 25 -1.66 20.46 12.50
C LYS A 25 -2.73 19.35 12.44
N ASN A 26 -2.35 18.11 12.15
CA ASN A 26 -3.32 17.05 11.80
C ASN A 26 -3.48 15.95 12.85
N LYS A 27 -2.62 15.87 13.88
CA LYS A 27 -2.63 14.76 14.87
C LYS A 27 -3.98 14.52 15.54
N HIS A 28 -4.79 15.56 15.71
CA HIS A 28 -6.14 15.46 16.30
C HIS A 28 -7.11 14.61 15.46
N GLN A 29 -6.90 14.51 14.14
CA GLN A 29 -7.77 13.75 13.24
C GLN A 29 -7.61 12.22 13.41
N CYS A 30 -6.44 11.76 13.86
CA CYS A 30 -6.18 10.34 14.07
C CYS A 30 -6.76 9.83 15.40
N ALA A 31 -7.14 10.72 16.33
CA ALA A 31 -7.50 10.40 17.72
C ALA A 31 -8.68 9.42 17.90
N LYS A 32 -9.47 9.17 16.86
CA LYS A 32 -10.76 8.46 16.97
C LYS A 32 -10.67 6.93 17.08
N LYS A 33 -9.52 6.30 16.80
CA LYS A 33 -9.28 4.85 16.95
C LYS A 33 -10.50 3.98 16.54
N ASP A 34 -10.90 4.08 15.28
CA ASP A 34 -12.15 3.45 14.80
C ASP A 34 -11.98 2.56 13.55
N HIS A 35 -10.97 2.85 12.72
CA HIS A 35 -10.80 2.20 11.43
C HIS A 35 -9.32 2.03 11.08
N VAL A 36 -8.96 0.98 10.35
CA VAL A 36 -7.55 0.75 9.94
C VAL A 36 -6.97 1.90 9.10
N ASN A 37 -7.80 2.70 8.42
CA ASN A 37 -7.37 3.83 7.60
C ASN A 37 -6.72 4.96 8.43
N TYR A 38 -7.04 5.04 9.73
CA TYR A 38 -6.40 6.01 10.64
C TYR A 38 -4.94 5.65 10.94
N LEU A 39 -4.49 4.43 10.62
CA LEU A 39 -3.11 3.98 10.85
C LEU A 39 -2.15 4.41 9.74
N ALA A 40 -2.64 4.64 8.52
CA ALA A 40 -1.78 4.97 7.38
C ALA A 40 -0.96 6.26 7.59
N PRO A 41 -1.51 7.36 8.13
CA PRO A 41 -0.71 8.54 8.47
C PRO A 41 0.34 8.28 9.56
N LEU A 42 0.07 7.33 10.47
CA LEU A 42 0.97 6.99 11.58
C LEU A 42 2.17 6.16 11.13
N ALA A 43 2.18 5.62 9.91
CA ALA A 43 3.29 4.85 9.36
C ALA A 43 4.63 5.62 9.30
N ILE A 44 4.62 6.96 9.41
CA ILE A 44 5.86 7.76 9.50
C ILE A 44 6.37 7.94 10.93
N TYR A 45 5.57 7.62 11.96
CA TYR A 45 5.90 7.95 13.35
C TYR A 45 7.18 7.25 13.84
N PRO A 46 7.44 5.97 13.51
CA PRO A 46 8.72 5.34 13.82
C PRO A 46 9.94 6.10 13.29
N ASP A 47 9.90 6.53 12.01
CA ASP A 47 10.98 7.31 11.38
C ASP A 47 11.11 8.69 12.05
N MET A 48 9.98 9.33 12.37
CA MET A 48 9.97 10.64 13.05
C MET A 48 10.58 10.55 14.45
N TYR A 49 10.33 9.48 15.20
CA TYR A 49 10.97 9.26 16.49
C TYR A 49 12.49 9.11 16.34
N GLN A 50 12.96 8.32 15.38
CA GLN A 50 14.39 8.14 15.15
C GLN A 50 15.10 9.46 14.82
N ARG A 51 14.44 10.35 14.08
CA ARG A 51 15.00 11.63 13.61
C ARG A 51 14.93 12.75 14.65
N THR A 52 13.84 12.80 15.42
CA THR A 52 13.59 13.92 16.34
C THR A 52 13.87 13.56 17.81
N GLN A 53 13.91 12.27 18.14
CA GLN A 53 13.96 11.74 19.50
C GLN A 53 12.78 12.19 20.39
N ASP A 54 11.73 12.76 19.81
CA ASP A 54 10.52 13.15 20.56
C ASP A 54 9.68 11.91 20.89
N PRO A 55 9.54 11.56 22.19
CA PRO A 55 8.84 10.34 22.62
C PRO A 55 7.38 10.31 22.19
N TYR A 56 6.75 11.45 21.88
CA TYR A 56 5.39 11.51 21.35
C TYR A 56 5.17 10.56 20.16
N TYR A 57 6.11 10.52 19.21
CA TYR A 57 5.97 9.69 18.02
C TYR A 57 6.02 8.19 18.35
N ARG A 58 6.94 7.78 19.23
CA ARG A 58 7.04 6.39 19.67
C ARG A 58 5.79 5.99 20.45
N ASP A 59 5.38 6.80 21.41
CA ASP A 59 4.31 6.45 22.34
C ASP A 59 2.97 6.34 21.61
N ILE A 60 2.69 7.22 20.64
CA ILE A 60 1.51 7.09 19.78
C ILE A 60 1.61 5.89 18.83
N ALA A 61 2.78 5.60 18.27
CA ALA A 61 2.93 4.42 17.41
C ALA A 61 2.67 3.12 18.18
N VAL A 62 3.16 3.00 19.42
CA VAL A 62 2.89 1.84 20.27
C VAL A 62 1.41 1.78 20.66
N ASP A 63 0.83 2.89 21.12
CA ASP A 63 -0.57 2.97 21.55
C ASP A 63 -1.57 2.57 20.45
N TYR A 64 -1.31 2.95 19.19
CA TYR A 64 -2.16 2.57 18.06
C TYR A 64 -1.91 1.15 17.58
N ALA A 65 -0.67 0.66 17.67
CA ALA A 65 -0.37 -0.74 17.34
C ALA A 65 -1.06 -1.69 18.34
N ASP A 66 -0.96 -1.40 19.65
CA ASP A 66 -1.62 -2.19 20.68
C ASP A 66 -3.15 -2.14 20.53
N TRP A 67 -3.70 -0.95 20.24
CA TRP A 67 -5.13 -0.79 19.97
C TRP A 67 -5.60 -1.66 18.81
N VAL A 68 -4.99 -1.59 17.62
CA VAL A 68 -5.48 -2.35 16.46
C VAL A 68 -5.31 -3.85 16.66
N LEU A 69 -4.21 -4.29 17.29
CA LEU A 69 -3.97 -5.71 17.56
C LEU A 69 -5.04 -6.30 18.49
N ALA A 70 -5.49 -5.52 19.49
CA ALA A 70 -6.45 -5.94 20.49
C ALA A 70 -7.92 -5.78 20.05
N SER A 71 -8.24 -4.78 19.23
CA SER A 71 -9.63 -4.37 18.99
C SER A 71 -10.14 -4.56 17.56
N ALA A 72 -9.26 -4.77 16.57
CA ALA A 72 -9.72 -4.97 15.21
C ALA A 72 -10.61 -6.22 15.13
N GLY A 73 -11.75 -6.09 14.43
CA GLY A 73 -12.58 -7.23 14.07
C GLY A 73 -11.77 -8.24 13.26
N ARG A 74 -12.02 -9.53 13.46
CA ARG A 74 -11.27 -10.61 12.82
C ARG A 74 -12.20 -11.70 12.29
N SER A 75 -11.82 -12.31 11.17
CA SER A 75 -12.45 -13.53 10.68
C SER A 75 -12.24 -14.68 11.68
N LYS A 76 -12.90 -15.82 11.45
CA LYS A 76 -12.70 -17.03 12.27
C LYS A 76 -11.26 -17.52 12.25
N GLU A 77 -10.57 -17.28 11.14
CA GLU A 77 -9.17 -17.62 10.92
C GLU A 77 -8.22 -16.55 11.50
N GLY A 78 -8.73 -15.43 12.02
CA GLY A 78 -7.95 -14.38 12.65
C GLY A 78 -7.57 -13.21 11.74
N VAL A 79 -8.05 -13.19 10.48
CA VAL A 79 -7.71 -12.16 9.48
C VAL A 79 -8.44 -10.85 9.80
N PHE A 80 -7.73 -9.72 9.76
CA PHE A 80 -8.34 -8.42 10.04
C PHE A 80 -9.47 -8.07 9.08
N PHE A 81 -10.59 -7.61 9.65
CA PHE A 81 -11.59 -6.87 8.90
C PHE A 81 -11.09 -5.45 8.62
N HIS A 82 -11.59 -4.86 7.54
CA HIS A 82 -11.12 -3.54 7.11
C HIS A 82 -11.52 -2.41 8.08
N GLY A 83 -12.65 -2.54 8.78
CA GLY A 83 -13.07 -1.57 9.78
C GLY A 83 -14.37 -1.94 10.46
N ASN A 84 -14.69 -1.24 11.55
CA ASN A 84 -15.90 -1.50 12.34
C ASN A 84 -17.19 -1.32 11.53
N SER A 85 -17.22 -0.36 10.59
CA SER A 85 -18.37 -0.09 9.72
C SER A 85 -18.58 -1.10 8.59
N VAL A 86 -17.60 -1.98 8.36
CA VAL A 86 -17.60 -3.04 7.33
C VAL A 86 -17.17 -4.35 7.98
N SER A 87 -17.90 -4.73 9.03
CA SER A 87 -17.71 -5.99 9.72
C SER A 87 -17.84 -7.17 8.76
N ASP A 88 -17.05 -8.23 8.98
CA ASP A 88 -16.97 -9.42 8.14
C ASP A 88 -16.30 -9.25 6.77
N GLU A 89 -15.77 -8.07 6.45
CA GLU A 89 -15.12 -7.82 5.16
C GLU A 89 -13.59 -7.69 5.29
N VAL A 90 -12.85 -8.47 4.49
CA VAL A 90 -11.39 -8.37 4.33
C VAL A 90 -11.10 -7.65 3.02
N TRP A 91 -10.38 -6.53 3.08
CA TRP A 91 -10.08 -5.69 1.91
C TRP A 91 -8.57 -5.69 1.62
N ALA A 92 -8.21 -5.59 0.35
CA ALA A 92 -6.80 -5.49 -0.08
C ALA A 92 -6.08 -4.29 0.57
N ASP A 93 -6.79 -3.18 0.73
CA ASP A 93 -6.32 -1.92 1.30
C ASP A 93 -5.74 -2.08 2.72
N THR A 94 -6.27 -3.02 3.53
CA THR A 94 -5.83 -3.27 4.92
C THR A 94 -4.32 -3.51 5.01
N VAL A 95 -3.72 -4.16 4.00
CA VAL A 95 -2.27 -4.43 3.97
C VAL A 95 -1.47 -3.13 4.02
N PHE A 96 -1.81 -2.15 3.18
CA PHE A 96 -1.09 -0.89 3.18
C PHE A 96 -1.48 -0.04 4.39
N MET A 97 -2.76 0.03 4.71
CA MET A 97 -3.28 0.95 5.72
C MET A 97 -2.84 0.58 7.14
N ALA A 98 -2.85 -0.72 7.48
CA ALA A 98 -2.48 -1.21 8.82
C ALA A 98 -1.09 -1.84 8.87
N LEU A 99 -0.80 -2.78 7.95
CA LEU A 99 0.36 -3.67 8.14
C LEU A 99 1.69 -2.95 7.91
N VAL A 100 1.74 -1.94 7.04
CA VAL A 100 2.95 -1.11 6.87
C VAL A 100 3.26 -0.36 8.18
N PHE A 101 2.26 0.25 8.81
CA PHE A 101 2.42 0.90 10.11
C PHE A 101 2.86 -0.12 11.19
N LEU A 102 2.16 -1.24 11.32
CA LEU A 102 2.49 -2.27 12.31
C LEU A 102 3.90 -2.83 12.11
N SER A 103 4.34 -3.04 10.87
CA SER A 103 5.69 -3.53 10.58
C SER A 103 6.77 -2.56 11.06
N ARG A 104 6.59 -1.25 10.83
CA ARG A 104 7.53 -0.21 11.27
C ARG A 104 7.54 -0.08 12.79
N THR A 105 6.38 -0.17 13.44
CA THR A 105 6.29 -0.18 14.91
C THR A 105 6.90 -1.44 15.53
N ALA A 106 6.73 -2.61 14.90
CA ALA A 106 7.37 -3.85 15.32
C ALA A 106 8.89 -3.75 15.26
N ARG A 107 9.44 -3.15 14.19
CA ARG A 107 10.87 -2.86 14.09
C ARG A 107 11.35 -1.93 15.20
N LEU A 108 10.64 -0.81 15.41
CA LEU A 108 11.00 0.20 16.40
C LEU A 108 11.09 -0.40 17.82
N THR A 109 10.20 -1.33 18.14
CA THR A 109 10.08 -1.96 19.46
C THR A 109 10.77 -3.31 19.57
N ALA A 110 11.40 -3.80 18.49
CA ALA A 110 11.90 -5.17 18.35
C ALA A 110 10.85 -6.24 18.71
N ASN A 111 9.55 -5.96 18.51
CA ASN A 111 8.45 -6.83 18.91
C ASN A 111 8.25 -7.95 17.87
N GLN A 112 8.82 -9.12 18.14
CA GLN A 112 8.69 -10.29 17.28
C GLN A 112 7.25 -10.83 17.16
N THR A 113 6.42 -10.69 18.20
CA THR A 113 5.03 -11.14 18.15
C THR A 113 4.22 -10.30 17.16
N MET A 114 4.40 -8.97 17.21
CA MET A 114 3.80 -8.06 16.23
C MET A 114 4.31 -8.33 14.81
N ALA A 115 5.60 -8.63 14.65
CA ALA A 115 6.16 -8.98 13.34
C ALA A 115 5.58 -10.29 12.77
N ARG A 116 5.38 -11.32 13.61
CA ARG A 116 4.72 -12.58 13.20
C ARG A 116 3.27 -12.32 12.78
N GLU A 117 2.55 -11.50 13.53
CA GLU A 117 1.17 -11.11 13.19
C GLU A 117 1.12 -10.39 11.83
N VAL A 118 2.05 -9.47 11.56
CA VAL A 118 2.12 -8.77 10.27
C VAL A 118 2.31 -9.76 9.11
N TYR A 119 3.21 -10.74 9.22
CA TYR A 119 3.37 -11.76 8.17
C TYR A 119 2.17 -12.69 8.06
N PHE A 120 1.56 -13.08 9.18
CA PHE A 120 0.33 -13.86 9.18
C PHE A 120 -0.79 -13.12 8.42
N GLN A 121 -0.99 -11.84 8.70
CA GLN A 121 -1.99 -11.02 8.02
C GLN A 121 -1.67 -10.86 6.53
N LEU A 122 -0.42 -10.53 6.17
CA LEU A 122 -0.02 -10.38 4.76
C LEU A 122 -0.26 -11.67 3.96
N LEU A 123 0.19 -12.82 4.48
CA LEU A 123 -0.03 -14.11 3.83
C LEU A 123 -1.51 -14.43 3.71
N SER A 124 -2.29 -14.20 4.77
CA SER A 124 -3.74 -14.48 4.78
C SER A 124 -4.50 -13.62 3.77
N HIS A 125 -4.15 -12.33 3.64
CA HIS A 125 -4.75 -11.45 2.63
C HIS A 125 -4.41 -11.92 1.21
N LEU A 126 -3.15 -12.32 0.96
CA LEU A 126 -2.74 -12.88 -0.32
C LEU A 126 -3.48 -14.19 -0.61
N GLN A 127 -3.57 -15.12 0.34
CA GLN A 127 -4.28 -16.40 0.17
C GLN A 127 -5.77 -16.22 -0.09
N LEU A 128 -6.41 -15.28 0.62
CA LEU A 128 -7.85 -15.09 0.57
C LEU A 128 -8.31 -14.32 -0.66
N LEU A 129 -7.58 -13.29 -1.06
CA LEU A 129 -8.02 -12.36 -2.11
C LEU A 129 -7.49 -12.71 -3.50
N GLN A 130 -6.42 -13.51 -3.59
CA GLN A 130 -5.79 -13.84 -4.87
C GLN A 130 -6.65 -14.81 -5.68
N ASP A 131 -7.03 -14.38 -6.88
CA ASP A 131 -7.61 -15.28 -7.87
C ASP A 131 -6.53 -16.23 -8.39
N GLU A 132 -6.71 -17.52 -8.14
CA GLU A 132 -5.74 -18.53 -8.54
C GLU A 132 -5.58 -18.64 -10.07
N LYS A 133 -6.57 -18.19 -10.86
CA LYS A 133 -6.53 -18.23 -12.33
C LYS A 133 -5.66 -17.11 -12.91
N THR A 134 -5.89 -15.88 -12.48
CA THR A 134 -5.21 -14.70 -13.03
C THR A 134 -3.99 -14.27 -12.22
N GLY A 135 -3.88 -14.70 -10.96
CA GLY A 135 -2.84 -14.28 -10.02
C GLY A 135 -3.10 -12.91 -9.37
N VAL A 136 -4.06 -12.12 -9.86
CA VAL A 136 -4.40 -10.81 -9.30
C VAL A 136 -5.44 -10.93 -8.19
N LEU A 137 -5.63 -9.85 -7.42
CA LEU A 137 -6.47 -9.85 -6.24
C LEU A 137 -7.85 -9.28 -6.53
N TYR A 138 -8.88 -9.89 -5.95
CA TYR A 138 -10.17 -9.26 -5.74
C TYR A 138 -10.04 -8.10 -4.73
N HIS A 139 -10.86 -7.06 -4.90
CA HIS A 139 -10.85 -5.89 -3.99
C HIS A 139 -11.14 -6.30 -2.53
N GLY A 140 -12.09 -7.21 -2.32
CA GLY A 140 -12.35 -7.73 -0.99
C GLY A 140 -13.15 -9.04 -0.98
N TRP A 141 -13.28 -9.56 0.24
CA TRP A 141 -13.94 -10.82 0.56
C TRP A 141 -14.90 -10.64 1.73
N HIS A 142 -16.11 -11.17 1.59
CA HIS A 142 -17.09 -11.20 2.66
C HIS A 142 -17.06 -12.56 3.38
N CYS A 143 -16.66 -12.58 4.64
CA CYS A 143 -16.41 -13.80 5.43
C CYS A 143 -17.67 -14.64 5.66
N VAL A 144 -18.81 -13.99 5.95
CA VAL A 144 -20.08 -14.70 6.18
C VAL A 144 -20.69 -15.24 4.88
N HIS A 145 -20.80 -14.40 3.85
CA HIS A 145 -21.38 -14.80 2.56
C HIS A 145 -20.44 -15.62 1.68
N LYS A 146 -19.15 -15.68 2.03
CA LYS A 146 -18.10 -16.43 1.33
C LYS A 146 -18.03 -16.10 -0.16
N ASN A 147 -18.00 -14.81 -0.48
CA ASN A 147 -17.89 -14.34 -1.86
C ASN A 147 -17.00 -13.08 -1.95
N PHE A 148 -16.61 -12.74 -3.18
CA PHE A 148 -15.77 -11.58 -3.50
C PHE A 148 -16.57 -10.29 -3.75
N MET A 149 -17.82 -10.23 -3.26
CA MET A 149 -18.72 -9.08 -3.40
C MET A 149 -18.92 -8.70 -4.88
N SER A 150 -18.36 -7.57 -5.36
CA SER A 150 -18.43 -7.21 -6.78
C SER A 150 -17.57 -8.08 -7.69
N GLY A 151 -16.60 -8.83 -7.14
CA GLY A 151 -15.63 -9.60 -7.91
C GLY A 151 -14.66 -8.73 -8.72
N ALA A 152 -14.51 -7.44 -8.35
CA ALA A 152 -13.68 -6.51 -9.10
C ALA A 152 -12.18 -6.75 -8.85
N LEU A 153 -11.44 -6.89 -9.94
CA LEU A 153 -9.97 -6.88 -9.97
C LEU A 153 -9.50 -5.43 -10.12
N TRP A 154 -9.68 -4.67 -9.04
CA TRP A 154 -9.49 -3.23 -9.02
C TRP A 154 -8.02 -2.85 -8.88
N THR A 155 -7.54 -1.97 -9.77
CA THR A 155 -6.12 -1.65 -9.93
C THR A 155 -5.51 -0.99 -8.70
N ARG A 156 -6.16 0.02 -8.11
CA ARG A 156 -5.61 0.64 -6.89
C ARG A 156 -5.64 -0.31 -5.69
N GLY A 157 -6.68 -1.12 -5.54
CA GLY A 157 -6.76 -2.16 -4.50
C GLY A 157 -5.58 -3.14 -4.57
N ASN A 158 -5.27 -3.62 -5.76
CA ASN A 158 -4.08 -4.47 -6.00
C ASN A 158 -2.78 -3.71 -5.70
N SER A 159 -2.69 -2.44 -6.11
CA SER A 159 -1.49 -1.63 -5.92
C SER A 159 -1.09 -1.50 -4.46
N TRP A 160 -2.06 -1.46 -3.53
CA TRP A 160 -1.79 -1.36 -2.08
C TRP A 160 -0.99 -2.54 -1.55
N ILE A 161 -1.23 -3.74 -2.06
CA ILE A 161 -0.46 -4.93 -1.67
C ILE A 161 0.88 -4.95 -2.39
N VAL A 162 0.91 -4.58 -3.67
CA VAL A 162 2.14 -4.55 -4.48
C VAL A 162 3.18 -3.60 -3.89
N ILE A 163 2.77 -2.40 -3.45
CA ILE A 163 3.67 -1.45 -2.78
C ILE A 163 3.86 -1.77 -1.29
N GLY A 164 2.82 -2.26 -0.61
CA GLY A 164 2.83 -2.50 0.83
C GLY A 164 3.71 -3.67 1.25
N ALA A 165 3.69 -4.79 0.51
CA ALA A 165 4.47 -5.96 0.87
C ALA A 165 5.99 -5.69 0.90
N PRO A 166 6.61 -5.03 -0.11
CA PRO A 166 8.01 -4.64 -0.02
C PRO A 166 8.33 -3.68 1.14
N PHE A 167 7.43 -2.74 1.48
CA PHE A 167 7.61 -1.90 2.68
C PHE A 167 7.61 -2.71 3.97
N ILE A 168 6.73 -3.70 4.10
CA ILE A 168 6.70 -4.62 5.24
C ILE A 168 8.01 -5.41 5.30
N MET A 169 8.46 -5.96 4.17
CA MET A 169 9.69 -6.75 4.09
C MET A 169 10.93 -5.95 4.49
N GLU A 170 11.05 -4.71 4.01
CA GLU A 170 12.13 -3.81 4.42
C GLU A 170 12.08 -3.51 5.92
N ALA A 171 10.88 -3.28 6.47
CA ALA A 171 10.71 -2.91 7.86
C ALA A 171 11.06 -4.07 8.81
N ILE A 172 10.54 -5.29 8.61
CA ILE A 172 10.67 -6.41 9.56
C ILE A 172 11.54 -7.57 9.06
N GLY A 173 12.18 -7.44 7.91
CA GLY A 173 13.16 -8.41 7.39
C GLY A 173 14.22 -8.74 8.44
N GLY A 174 14.43 -10.02 8.71
CA GLY A 174 15.39 -10.51 9.71
C GLY A 174 14.96 -10.39 11.17
N LEU A 175 13.82 -9.74 11.49
CA LEU A 175 13.29 -9.75 12.86
C LEU A 175 12.63 -11.09 13.20
N VAL A 176 11.90 -11.66 12.23
CA VAL A 176 11.34 -13.01 12.28
C VAL A 176 11.41 -13.66 10.89
N PRO A 177 11.45 -14.99 10.78
CA PRO A 177 11.39 -15.67 9.49
C PRO A 177 10.10 -15.33 8.72
N MET A 178 10.25 -14.98 7.45
CA MET A 178 9.10 -14.80 6.55
C MET A 178 8.66 -16.17 6.02
N PRO A 179 7.35 -16.46 5.94
CA PRO A 179 6.84 -17.60 5.18
C PRO A 179 7.18 -17.49 3.68
N ASP A 180 7.85 -18.49 3.11
CA ASP A 180 8.27 -18.51 1.69
C ASP A 180 7.10 -18.34 0.70
N GLU A 181 5.90 -18.75 1.11
CA GLU A 181 4.67 -18.61 0.31
C GLU A 181 4.36 -17.14 -0.02
N ILE A 182 4.76 -16.18 0.84
CA ILE A 182 4.57 -14.74 0.58
C ILE A 182 5.29 -14.34 -0.70
N LEU A 183 6.55 -14.75 -0.90
CA LEU A 183 7.30 -14.44 -2.12
C LEU A 183 6.68 -15.09 -3.35
N THR A 184 6.21 -16.33 -3.20
CA THR A 184 5.58 -17.08 -4.30
C THR A 184 4.30 -16.40 -4.75
N ARG A 185 3.43 -16.02 -3.81
CA ARG A 185 2.18 -15.31 -4.11
C ARG A 185 2.40 -13.89 -4.61
N TYR A 186 3.39 -13.19 -4.06
CA TYR A 186 3.75 -11.85 -4.52
C TYR A 186 4.26 -11.87 -5.97
N ARG A 187 5.13 -12.83 -6.34
CA ARG A 187 5.56 -13.00 -7.74
C ARG A 187 4.39 -13.31 -8.65
N LYS A 188 3.52 -14.25 -8.28
CA LYS A 188 2.29 -14.58 -9.02
C LYS A 188 1.38 -13.36 -9.21
N LEU A 189 1.27 -12.52 -8.19
CA LEU A 189 0.53 -11.25 -8.26
C LEU A 189 1.14 -10.31 -9.29
N VAL A 190 2.45 -10.08 -9.24
CA VAL A 190 3.13 -9.19 -10.18
C VAL A 190 3.04 -9.72 -11.61
N ASP A 191 3.25 -11.01 -11.83
CA ASP A 191 3.10 -11.64 -13.15
C ASP A 191 1.67 -11.47 -13.69
N GLY A 192 0.66 -11.71 -12.85
CA GLY A 192 -0.75 -11.51 -13.17
C GLY A 192 -1.04 -10.06 -13.56
N LEU A 193 -0.56 -9.08 -12.78
CA LEU A 193 -0.71 -7.66 -13.08
C LEU A 193 -0.07 -7.30 -14.42
N LEU A 194 1.15 -7.74 -14.67
CA LEU A 194 1.86 -7.44 -15.92
C LEU A 194 1.17 -8.00 -17.16
N SER A 195 0.36 -9.05 -17.04
CA SER A 195 -0.46 -9.57 -18.14
C SER A 195 -1.59 -8.61 -18.56
N PHE A 196 -2.00 -7.69 -17.67
CA PHE A 196 -3.02 -6.67 -17.93
C PHE A 196 -2.45 -5.27 -18.23
N GLN A 197 -1.13 -5.14 -18.34
CA GLN A 197 -0.50 -3.84 -18.60
C GLN A 197 -0.84 -3.36 -20.02
N ALA A 198 -1.39 -2.14 -20.13
CA ALA A 198 -1.75 -1.54 -21.40
C ALA A 198 -0.52 -1.03 -22.19
N GLU A 199 -0.74 -0.65 -23.46
CA GLU A 199 0.32 -0.22 -24.36
C GLU A 199 1.11 1.00 -23.88
N ASN A 200 0.46 1.92 -23.16
CA ASN A 200 1.10 3.09 -22.55
C ASN A 200 1.67 2.83 -21.15
N GLY A 201 1.68 1.57 -20.71
CA GLY A 201 2.25 1.16 -19.42
C GLY A 201 1.29 1.21 -18.23
N LEU A 202 0.13 1.85 -18.37
CA LEU A 202 -0.88 1.98 -17.31
C LEU A 202 -1.80 0.75 -17.23
N TRP A 203 -2.64 0.72 -16.20
CA TRP A 203 -3.71 -0.27 -16.03
C TRP A 203 -5.09 0.39 -16.06
N HIS A 204 -6.06 -0.32 -16.62
CA HIS A 204 -7.48 0.02 -16.52
C HIS A 204 -7.95 -0.10 -15.07
N THR A 205 -8.89 0.75 -14.63
CA THR A 205 -9.37 0.76 -13.23
C THR A 205 -9.84 -0.62 -12.75
N VAL A 206 -10.50 -1.38 -13.63
CA VAL A 206 -10.74 -2.82 -13.48
C VAL A 206 -10.02 -3.51 -14.61
N MET A 207 -9.07 -4.39 -14.30
CA MET A 207 -8.11 -4.93 -15.27
C MET A 207 -8.76 -5.77 -16.38
N THR A 208 -9.90 -6.40 -16.09
CA THR A 208 -10.68 -7.19 -17.05
C THR A 208 -11.61 -6.36 -17.93
N ARG A 209 -11.62 -5.03 -17.76
CA ARG A 209 -12.47 -4.08 -18.52
C ARG A 209 -11.61 -3.04 -19.22
N PRO A 210 -10.98 -3.38 -20.36
CA PRO A 210 -10.15 -2.46 -21.13
C PRO A 210 -10.94 -1.27 -21.72
N ASP A 211 -12.27 -1.36 -21.73
CA ASP A 211 -13.16 -0.27 -22.09
C ASP A 211 -13.32 0.79 -20.98
N PHE A 212 -12.90 0.50 -19.75
CA PHE A 212 -12.89 1.48 -18.66
C PHE A 212 -11.66 2.39 -18.72
N TYR A 213 -11.73 3.52 -18.00
CA TYR A 213 -10.59 4.43 -17.92
C TYR A 213 -9.36 3.75 -17.29
N GLN A 214 -8.19 4.22 -17.70
CA GLN A 214 -6.92 3.90 -17.05
C GLN A 214 -6.72 4.74 -15.80
N GLU A 215 -6.21 4.09 -14.75
CA GLU A 215 -6.18 4.64 -13.40
C GLU A 215 -4.73 4.88 -12.96
N THR A 216 -4.37 6.15 -12.80
CA THR A 216 -2.98 6.57 -12.62
C THR A 216 -2.42 6.16 -11.27
N SER A 217 -3.19 6.30 -10.18
CA SER A 217 -2.65 6.10 -8.84
C SER A 217 -2.28 4.64 -8.56
N GLY A 218 -3.15 3.70 -8.94
CA GLY A 218 -2.88 2.28 -8.87
C GLY A 218 -1.72 1.86 -9.77
N SER A 219 -1.62 2.44 -10.97
CA SER A 219 -0.48 2.22 -11.87
C SER A 219 0.84 2.68 -11.22
N ALA A 220 0.83 3.83 -10.54
CA ALA A 220 1.99 4.32 -9.79
C ALA A 220 2.38 3.39 -8.63
N GLY A 221 1.39 2.91 -7.87
CA GLY A 221 1.62 1.96 -6.79
C GLY A 221 2.19 0.63 -7.27
N VAL A 222 1.68 0.09 -8.39
CA VAL A 222 2.23 -1.12 -9.02
C VAL A 222 3.67 -0.90 -9.47
N ALA A 223 3.95 0.18 -10.21
CA ALA A 223 5.29 0.49 -10.69
C ALA A 223 6.30 0.66 -9.53
N GLY A 224 5.95 1.48 -8.53
CA GLY A 224 6.81 1.70 -7.36
C GLY A 224 7.03 0.44 -6.54
N GLY A 225 6.00 -0.40 -6.38
CA GLY A 225 6.10 -1.66 -5.65
C GLY A 225 7.01 -2.67 -6.34
N ILE A 226 6.92 -2.79 -7.67
CA ILE A 226 7.83 -3.64 -8.45
C ILE A 226 9.28 -3.15 -8.32
N MET A 227 9.54 -1.85 -8.49
CA MET A 227 10.90 -1.31 -8.35
C MET A 227 11.48 -1.57 -6.95
N LYS A 228 10.67 -1.34 -5.91
CA LYS A 228 11.06 -1.63 -4.52
C LYS A 228 11.32 -3.11 -4.29
N ALA A 229 10.48 -3.99 -4.83
CA ALA A 229 10.63 -5.43 -4.74
C ALA A 229 11.92 -5.94 -5.43
N ILE A 230 12.31 -5.34 -6.57
CA ILE A 230 13.59 -5.63 -7.23
C ILE A 230 14.75 -5.21 -6.31
N ARG A 231 14.70 -4.00 -5.75
CA ARG A 231 15.73 -3.50 -4.81
C ARG A 231 15.90 -4.39 -3.58
N LEU A 232 14.81 -4.99 -3.09
CA LEU A 232 14.82 -5.90 -1.95
C LEU A 232 15.02 -7.37 -2.34
N HIS A 233 15.37 -7.66 -3.60
CA HIS A 233 15.57 -9.00 -4.13
C HIS A 233 14.36 -9.95 -3.99
N MET A 234 13.15 -9.40 -3.88
CA MET A 234 11.89 -10.16 -3.94
C MET A 234 11.55 -10.56 -5.39
N LEU A 235 11.97 -9.72 -6.34
CA LEU A 235 11.86 -9.95 -7.79
C LEU A 235 13.24 -9.80 -8.43
N ASP A 236 13.44 -10.44 -9.59
CA ASP A 236 14.65 -10.25 -10.39
C ASP A 236 14.57 -9.00 -11.29
N ALA A 237 15.71 -8.65 -11.90
CA ALA A 237 15.82 -7.44 -12.72
C ALA A 237 14.98 -7.49 -14.01
N GLY A 238 14.46 -8.65 -14.44
CA GLY A 238 13.65 -8.79 -15.65
C GLY A 238 12.33 -8.01 -15.60
N TYR A 239 11.84 -7.69 -14.39
CA TYR A 239 10.64 -6.88 -14.18
C TYR A 239 10.86 -5.38 -14.41
N GLN A 240 12.13 -4.92 -14.45
CA GLN A 240 12.47 -3.49 -14.45
C GLN A 240 11.89 -2.74 -15.65
N ALA A 241 12.03 -3.28 -16.87
CA ALA A 241 11.56 -2.60 -18.08
C ALA A 241 10.05 -2.33 -18.06
N LYS A 242 9.28 -3.27 -17.49
CA LYS A 242 7.82 -3.15 -17.37
C LYS A 242 7.42 -2.11 -16.32
N ALA A 243 8.14 -2.05 -15.20
CA ALA A 243 7.93 -1.02 -14.18
C ALA A 243 8.30 0.39 -14.68
N LEU A 244 9.39 0.53 -15.46
CA LEU A 244 9.79 1.80 -16.06
C LEU A 244 8.76 2.29 -17.08
N LYS A 245 8.23 1.39 -17.92
CA LYS A 245 7.15 1.74 -18.86
C LYS A 245 5.90 2.26 -18.14
N ALA A 246 5.53 1.64 -17.02
CA ALA A 246 4.42 2.12 -16.19
C ALA A 246 4.73 3.50 -15.60
N MET A 247 5.95 3.72 -15.12
CA MET A 247 6.39 5.01 -14.60
C MET A 247 6.31 6.11 -15.66
N GLU A 248 6.77 5.86 -16.89
CA GLU A 248 6.64 6.81 -18.02
C GLU A 248 5.17 7.18 -18.26
N GLY A 249 4.28 6.18 -18.27
CA GLY A 249 2.84 6.40 -18.38
C GLY A 249 2.27 7.26 -17.25
N VAL A 250 2.73 7.06 -16.00
CA VAL A 250 2.31 7.85 -14.84
C VAL A 250 2.85 9.27 -14.90
N VAL A 251 4.12 9.46 -15.30
CA VAL A 251 4.73 10.78 -15.45
C VAL A 251 3.99 11.61 -16.51
N ALA A 252 3.52 10.99 -17.58
CA ALA A 252 2.68 11.65 -18.59
C ALA A 252 1.31 12.12 -18.06
N GLN A 253 0.90 11.70 -16.85
CA GLN A 253 -0.33 12.16 -16.19
C GLN A 253 -0.08 13.29 -15.19
N ILE A 254 1.15 13.79 -15.07
CA ILE A 254 1.48 14.93 -14.22
C ILE A 254 1.31 16.20 -15.06
N ASP A 255 0.45 17.12 -14.64
CA ASP A 255 0.26 18.39 -15.33
C ASP A 255 1.37 19.41 -15.02
N ALA A 256 1.30 20.60 -15.64
CA ALA A 256 2.31 21.64 -15.51
C ALA A 256 2.43 22.19 -14.08
N GLU A 257 1.36 22.08 -13.30
CA GLU A 257 1.29 22.48 -11.89
C GLU A 257 1.78 21.37 -10.94
N GLY A 258 2.12 20.19 -11.47
CA GLY A 258 2.60 19.04 -10.71
C GLY A 258 1.47 18.19 -10.10
N ALA A 259 0.21 18.43 -10.45
CA ALA A 259 -0.91 17.62 -10.01
C ALA A 259 -1.02 16.34 -10.86
N VAL A 260 -1.27 15.22 -10.18
CA VAL A 260 -1.39 13.90 -10.82
C VAL A 260 -2.85 13.70 -11.25
N GLN A 261 -3.06 13.63 -12.56
CA GLN A 261 -4.35 13.44 -13.20
C GLN A 261 -4.69 11.95 -13.36
N GLY A 262 -5.91 11.64 -13.82
CA GLY A 262 -6.36 10.25 -14.05
C GLY A 262 -6.52 9.41 -12.77
N VAL A 263 -6.57 10.07 -11.61
CA VAL A 263 -6.74 9.42 -10.31
C VAL A 263 -8.22 9.33 -9.96
N SER A 264 -8.73 8.14 -9.70
CA SER A 264 -10.12 7.97 -9.26
C SER A 264 -10.30 8.33 -7.78
N GLY A 265 -11.50 8.81 -7.42
CA GLY A 265 -11.85 9.20 -6.05
C GLY A 265 -11.80 8.06 -5.00
N GLY A 266 -12.11 8.41 -3.74
CA GLY A 266 -12.21 7.42 -2.65
C GLY A 266 -13.24 6.35 -3.01
N THR A 267 -12.82 5.08 -3.03
CA THR A 267 -13.58 3.98 -3.63
C THR A 267 -13.73 2.87 -2.59
N PRO A 268 -14.90 2.71 -1.94
CA PRO A 268 -15.20 1.50 -1.19
C PRO A 268 -15.37 0.32 -2.16
N ILE A 269 -15.61 -0.89 -1.65
CA ILE A 269 -16.07 -1.99 -2.52
C ILE A 269 -17.41 -1.58 -3.15
N MET A 270 -17.38 -1.35 -4.46
CA MET A 270 -18.57 -0.93 -5.20
C MET A 270 -19.53 -2.11 -5.38
N PRO A 271 -20.85 -1.87 -5.53
CA PRO A 271 -21.83 -2.95 -5.66
C PRO A 271 -21.68 -3.76 -6.95
N THR A 272 -21.09 -3.19 -8.01
CA THR A 272 -20.88 -3.87 -9.30
C THR A 272 -19.56 -3.45 -9.95
N ILE A 273 -19.05 -4.27 -10.87
CA ILE A 273 -17.87 -3.93 -11.70
C ILE A 273 -18.10 -2.61 -12.46
N ASP A 274 -19.28 -2.41 -13.04
CA ASP A 274 -19.61 -1.19 -13.80
C ASP A 274 -19.58 0.08 -12.96
N ALA A 275 -19.82 -0.01 -11.65
CA ALA A 275 -19.74 1.15 -10.77
C ALA A 275 -18.29 1.67 -10.60
N TYR A 276 -17.27 0.80 -10.69
CA TYR A 276 -15.87 1.23 -10.71
C TYR A 276 -15.53 2.05 -11.97
N GLY A 277 -16.12 1.70 -13.10
CA GLY A 277 -15.94 2.40 -14.38
C GLY A 277 -16.53 3.81 -14.40
N LYS A 278 -17.37 4.16 -13.43
CA LYS A 278 -18.09 5.45 -13.34
C LYS A 278 -17.53 6.41 -12.28
N LEU A 279 -16.45 6.03 -11.61
CA LEU A 279 -15.85 6.87 -10.57
C LEU A 279 -15.33 8.19 -11.14
N THR A 280 -15.60 9.28 -10.43
CA THR A 280 -15.04 10.59 -10.75
C THR A 280 -13.51 10.56 -10.60
N ARG A 281 -12.82 11.21 -11.53
CA ARG A 281 -11.36 11.34 -11.54
C ARG A 281 -10.95 12.77 -11.26
N TYR A 282 -10.07 12.97 -10.28
CA TYR A 282 -9.53 14.28 -9.89
C TYR A 282 -8.25 14.09 -9.08
N PRO A 283 -7.34 15.09 -9.04
CA PRO A 283 -6.14 15.01 -8.23
C PRO A 283 -6.43 14.79 -6.73
N THR A 284 -5.76 13.81 -6.13
CA THR A 284 -5.95 13.42 -4.73
C THR A 284 -4.61 13.09 -4.05
N LEU A 285 -4.55 13.28 -2.73
CA LEU A 285 -3.32 13.06 -1.95
C LEU A 285 -2.74 11.65 -2.09
N TYR A 286 -3.56 10.61 -2.24
CA TYR A 286 -3.05 9.25 -2.49
C TYR A 286 -2.48 9.08 -3.90
N GLY A 287 -3.03 9.78 -4.90
CA GLY A 287 -2.45 9.85 -6.24
C GLY A 287 -1.07 10.52 -6.25
N GLN A 288 -0.95 11.67 -5.56
CA GLN A 288 0.35 12.32 -5.36
C GLN A 288 1.31 11.43 -4.56
N GLY A 289 0.82 10.83 -3.47
CA GLY A 289 1.62 10.00 -2.57
C GLY A 289 2.23 8.77 -3.27
N LEU A 290 1.41 7.99 -3.99
CA LEU A 290 1.89 6.81 -4.72
C LEU A 290 2.86 7.18 -5.85
N THR A 291 2.58 8.28 -6.56
CA THR A 291 3.49 8.80 -7.59
C THR A 291 4.84 9.20 -7.00
N LEU A 292 4.86 9.90 -5.87
CA LEU A 292 6.10 10.25 -5.18
C LEU A 292 6.85 9.02 -4.67
N MET A 293 6.16 7.98 -4.15
CA MET A 293 6.82 6.73 -3.76
C MET A 293 7.50 6.06 -4.95
N MET A 294 6.82 5.98 -6.08
CA MET A 294 7.37 5.43 -7.33
C MET A 294 8.60 6.22 -7.79
N LEU A 295 8.53 7.55 -7.85
CA LEU A 295 9.65 8.40 -8.26
C LEU A 295 10.85 8.28 -7.30
N CYS A 296 10.59 8.20 -5.99
CA CYS A 296 11.64 7.93 -5.01
C CYS A 296 12.33 6.58 -5.31
N GLU A 297 11.59 5.50 -5.52
CA GLU A 297 12.20 4.20 -5.82
C GLU A 297 12.97 4.20 -7.16
N TYR A 298 12.48 4.90 -8.19
CA TYR A 298 13.23 5.11 -9.43
C TYR A 298 14.58 5.79 -9.17
N LEU A 299 14.61 6.87 -8.39
CA LEU A 299 15.83 7.58 -8.03
C LEU A 299 16.82 6.70 -7.22
N HIS A 300 16.34 5.71 -6.46
CA HIS A 300 17.25 4.76 -5.80
C HIS A 300 18.00 3.90 -6.81
N GLY A 301 17.28 3.36 -7.82
CA GLY A 301 17.89 2.51 -8.84
C GLY A 301 18.97 3.20 -9.66
N GLN A 302 18.87 4.52 -9.85
CA GLN A 302 19.88 5.32 -10.58
C GLN A 302 21.16 5.59 -9.77
N GLN A 303 21.10 5.56 -8.44
CA GLN A 303 22.25 5.82 -7.57
C GLN A 303 23.06 4.56 -7.22
N SER A 304 22.48 3.38 -7.47
CA SER A 304 23.12 2.07 -7.24
C SER A 304 23.72 1.44 -8.49
N ALA A 305 23.61 2.11 -9.65
CA ALA A 305 24.19 1.73 -10.93
C ALA A 305 25.42 2.60 -11.22
#